data_AF-A0A2Z3IAU9-F1
#
_entry.id   AF-A0A2Z3IAU9-F1
#
_cell.length_a   1.000
_cell.length_b   1.000
_cell.length_c   1.000
_cell.angle_alpha   90.00
_cell.angle_beta   90.00
_cell.angle_gamma   90.00
#
_symmetry.space_group_name_H-M   'P 1'
#
loop_
_entity.id
_entity.type
_entity.pdbx_description
1 polymer ?
#
loop_
_entity_poly.entity_id
_entity_poly.type
_entity_poly.pdbx_seq_one_letter_code
_entity_poly.pdbx_strand_id
1 'polypeptide(L)'
;MFQGDFLTLPFIGAAVGNCFTGLVDPQWQSLLLALSMIAVLSGVTRAPLTATFIIIEMTNGHSMIFSALIAAYLASNTARVFM
;
A
#
# COMPACT_ATOMS: atom_id res chain seq x y z
N MET A 1 15.19 -0.66 -19.42
CA MET A 1 14.01 -1.55 -19.44
C MET A 1 13.31 -1.38 -18.11
N PHE A 2 12.52 -0.31 -17.97
CA PHE A 2 11.65 -0.18 -16.80
C PHE A 2 10.43 -1.03 -17.10
N GLN A 3 10.50 -2.27 -16.62
CA GLN A 3 9.44 -3.26 -16.67
C GLN A 3 8.16 -2.60 -16.12
N GLY A 4 7.01 -2.75 -16.80
CA GLY A 4 5.76 -2.02 -16.53
C GLY A 4 5.13 -2.22 -15.14
N ASP A 5 5.82 -2.87 -14.21
CA ASP A 5 5.33 -3.30 -12.91
C ASP A 5 5.10 -2.13 -11.94
N PHE A 6 5.85 -1.03 -12.04
CA PHE A 6 5.80 0.06 -11.04
C PHE A 6 4.43 0.73 -10.90
N LEU A 7 3.70 0.92 -12.00
CA LEU A 7 2.35 1.49 -11.97
C LEU A 7 1.28 0.41 -11.81
N THR A 8 1.58 -0.81 -12.28
CA THR A 8 0.65 -1.94 -12.24
C THR A 8 0.47 -2.47 -10.80
N LEU A 9 1.53 -2.49 -9.99
CA LEU A 9 1.51 -2.96 -8.60
C LEU A 9 0.56 -2.15 -7.69
N PRO A 10 0.64 -0.80 -7.62
CA PRO A 10 -0.35 0.00 -6.90
C PRO A 10 -1.76 -0.18 -7.45
N PHE A 11 -1.91 -0.28 -8.76
CA PHE A 11 -3.23 -0.42 -9.39
C PHE A 11 -3.91 -1.74 -8.96
N ILE A 12 -3.16 -2.84 -8.94
CA ILE A 12 -3.64 -4.13 -8.42
C ILE A 12 -4.00 -4.00 -6.94
N GLY A 13 -3.14 -3.39 -6.12
CA GLY A 13 -3.42 -3.18 -4.70
C GLY A 13 -4.67 -2.34 -4.44
N ALA A 14 -4.90 -1.30 -5.25
CA ALA A 14 -6.10 -0.47 -5.19
C ALA A 14 -7.36 -1.26 -5.54
N ALA A 15 -7.30 -2.07 -6.60
CA ALA A 15 -8.41 -2.92 -7.04
C ALA A 15 -8.80 -3.92 -5.95
N VAL A 16 -7.82 -4.56 -5.31
CA VAL A 16 -8.04 -5.47 -4.18
C VAL A 16 -8.61 -4.73 -2.96
N GLY A 17 -8.03 -3.58 -2.60
CA GLY A 17 -8.53 -2.76 -1.49
C GLY A 17 -9.97 -2.29 -1.69
N ASN A 18 -10.35 -1.99 -2.94
CA ASN A 18 -11.70 -1.57 -3.30
C ASN A 18 -12.76 -2.66 -3.05
N CYS A 19 -12.39 -3.94 -3.00
CA CYS A 19 -13.32 -5.01 -2.63
C CYS A 19 -13.74 -4.92 -1.15
N PHE A 20 -12.92 -4.31 -0.29
CA PHE A 20 -13.14 -4.23 1.16
C PHE A 20 -13.65 -2.87 1.62
N THR A 21 -13.75 -1.86 0.74
CA THR A 21 -14.22 -0.51 1.10
C THR A 21 -15.67 -0.48 1.59
N GLY A 22 -16.50 -1.45 1.19
CA GLY A 22 -17.87 -1.61 1.67
C GLY A 22 -17.98 -2.11 3.12
N LEU A 23 -16.88 -2.57 3.73
CA LEU A 23 -16.84 -3.05 5.11
C LEU A 23 -16.40 -1.98 6.12
N VAL A 24 -16.01 -0.78 5.64
CA VAL A 24 -15.42 0.26 6.47
C VAL A 24 -16.12 1.59 6.22
N ASP A 25 -16.20 2.44 7.24
CA ASP A 25 -16.78 3.78 7.12
C ASP A 25 -16.12 4.60 5.99
N PRO A 26 -16.88 5.47 5.31
CA PRO A 26 -16.40 6.29 4.20
C PRO A 26 -15.13 7.09 4.51
N GLN A 27 -14.99 7.55 5.76
CA GLN A 27 -13.83 8.30 6.23
C GLN A 27 -12.50 7.53 6.19
N TRP A 28 -12.55 6.19 6.18
CA TRP A 28 -11.36 5.32 6.17
C TRP A 28 -11.11 4.66 4.81
N GLN A 29 -12.00 4.83 3.84
CA GLN A 29 -11.88 4.18 2.53
C GLN A 29 -10.58 4.59 1.80
N SER A 30 -10.24 5.87 1.83
CA SER A 30 -8.96 6.36 1.26
C SER A 30 -7.74 5.78 1.98
N LEU A 31 -7.81 5.62 3.30
CA LEU A 31 -6.73 5.00 4.08
C LEU A 31 -6.54 3.54 3.65
N LEU A 32 -7.64 2.77 3.57
CA LEU A 32 -7.62 1.35 3.24
C LEU A 32 -7.14 1.08 1.82
N LEU A 33 -7.54 1.92 0.86
CA LEU A 33 -7.04 1.89 -0.51
C LEU A 33 -5.53 2.15 -0.56
N ALA A 34 -5.05 3.21 0.11
CA ALA A 34 -3.62 3.52 0.18
C ALA A 34 -2.81 2.40 0.86
N LEU A 35 -3.34 1.81 1.94
CA LEU A 35 -2.73 0.70 2.67
C LEU A 35 -2.53 -0.52 1.76
N SER A 36 -3.55 -0.85 0.96
CA SER A 36 -3.54 -2.00 0.06
C SER A 36 -2.56 -1.79 -1.11
N MET A 37 -2.44 -0.56 -1.63
CA MET A 37 -1.42 -0.19 -2.61
C MET A 37 0.00 -0.36 -2.02
N ILE A 38 0.23 0.14 -0.80
CA ILE A 38 1.53 0.06 -0.11
C ILE A 38 1.92 -1.39 0.18
N ALA A 39 0.98 -2.23 0.61
CA ALA A 39 1.23 -3.63 0.92
C ALA A 39 1.71 -4.43 -0.31
N VAL A 40 1.04 -4.28 -1.46
CA VAL A 40 1.42 -4.96 -2.71
C VAL A 40 2.80 -4.48 -3.19
N LEU A 41 3.01 -3.16 -3.22
CA LEU A 41 4.28 -2.59 -3.66
C LEU A 41 5.44 -2.97 -2.74
N SER A 42 5.24 -2.94 -1.41
CA SER A 42 6.23 -3.34 -0.41
C SER A 42 6.54 -4.83 -0.46
N GLY A 43 5.55 -5.68 -0.72
CA GLY A 43 5.73 -7.13 -0.76
C GLY A 43 6.64 -7.57 -1.91
N VAL A 44 6.45 -6.98 -3.10
CA VAL A 44 7.23 -7.31 -4.30
C VAL A 44 8.63 -6.69 -4.26
N THR A 45 8.76 -5.46 -3.78
CA THR A 45 10.05 -4.74 -3.78
C THR A 45 10.92 -5.04 -2.55
N ARG A 46 10.36 -5.68 -1.51
CA ARG A 46 10.98 -5.86 -0.19
C ARG A 46 11.48 -4.56 0.46
N ALA A 47 10.93 -3.41 0.05
CA ALA A 47 11.35 -2.08 0.50
C ALA A 47 10.15 -1.30 1.12
N PRO A 48 9.76 -1.61 2.37
CA PRO A 48 8.55 -1.07 2.99
C PRO A 48 8.55 0.44 3.17
N LEU A 49 9.69 1.01 3.55
CA LEU A 49 9.83 2.45 3.74
C LEU A 49 9.69 3.21 2.42
N THR A 50 10.37 2.74 1.37
CA THR A 50 10.37 3.37 0.05
C THR A 50 8.98 3.29 -0.60
N ALA A 51 8.32 2.14 -0.53
CA ALA A 51 6.96 1.96 -1.07
C ALA A 51 5.93 2.88 -0.41
N THR A 52 6.03 3.06 0.91
CA THR A 52 5.13 3.93 1.68
C THR A 52 5.26 5.38 1.22
N PHE A 53 6.50 5.89 1.10
CA PHE A 53 6.77 7.25 0.65
C PHE A 53 6.22 7.54 -0.75
N ILE A 54 6.41 6.62 -1.69
CA ILE A 54 5.92 6.75 -3.07
C ILE A 54 4.39 6.91 -3.10
N ILE A 55 3.66 6.05 -2.37
CA ILE A 55 2.19 6.12 -2.37
C ILE A 55 1.68 7.37 -1.66
N ILE A 56 2.34 7.82 -0.59
CA ILE A 56 1.99 9.08 0.09
C ILE A 56 2.17 10.27 -0.85
N GLU A 57 3.26 10.30 -1.61
CA GLU A 57 3.52 11.36 -2.59
C GLU A 57 2.45 11.36 -3.69
N MET A 58 2.07 10.18 -4.20
CA MET A 58 1.05 10.05 -5.25
C MET A 58 -0.39 10.30 -4.76
N THR A 59 -0.69 10.05 -3.48
CA THR A 59 -2.04 10.19 -2.91
C THR A 59 -2.23 11.53 -2.17
N ASN A 60 -1.18 12.37 -2.09
CA ASN A 60 -1.16 13.65 -1.35
C ASN A 60 -1.64 13.52 0.12
N GLY A 61 -1.43 12.36 0.73
CA GLY A 61 -1.99 11.96 2.03
C GLY A 61 -1.06 12.23 3.21
N HIS A 62 -0.61 13.46 3.41
CA HIS A 62 0.39 13.81 4.44
C HIS A 62 -0.08 13.54 5.88
N SER A 63 -1.39 13.51 6.15
CA SER A 63 -1.92 13.18 7.49
C SER A 63 -1.94 11.68 7.81
N MET A 64 -1.73 10.80 6.83
CA MET A 64 -1.88 9.34 6.99
C MET A 64 -0.56 8.60 7.19
N ILE A 65 0.56 9.32 7.18
CA ILE A 65 1.93 8.78 7.16
C ILE A 65 2.17 7.77 8.29
N PHE A 66 1.73 8.08 9.51
CA PHE A 66 2.01 7.25 10.68
C PHE A 66 1.25 5.90 10.64
N SER A 67 -0.01 5.92 10.16
CA SER A 67 -0.83 4.70 10.02
C SER A 67 -0.34 3.83 8.85
N ALA A 68 0.04 4.47 7.74
CA ALA A 68 0.60 3.80 6.57
C ALA A 68 1.93 3.09 6.88
N LEU A 69 2.79 3.70 7.72
CA LEU A 69 4.07 3.13 8.12
C LEU A 69 3.92 1.85 8.96
N ILE A 70 2.98 1.85 9.90
CA ILE A 70 2.67 0.68 10.74
C ILE A 70 2.15 -0.47 9.87
N ALA A 71 1.27 -0.18 8.92
CA ALA A 71 0.75 -1.15 7.97
C ALA A 71 1.82 -1.76 7.06
N ALA A 72 2.69 -0.93 6.48
CA ALA A 72 3.78 -1.38 5.62
C ALA A 72 4.78 -2.26 6.38
N TYR A 73 5.05 -1.92 7.64
CA TYR A 73 5.91 -2.73 8.50
C TYR A 73 5.32 -4.11 8.79
N LEU A 74 4.02 -4.20 9.07
CA LEU A 74 3.34 -5.49 9.26
C LEU A 74 3.37 -6.34 7.99
N ALA A 75 3.02 -5.76 6.83
CA ALA A 75 3.01 -6.46 5.55
C ALA A 75 4.40 -6.99 5.15
N SER A 76 5.45 -6.19 5.39
CA SER A 76 6.83 -6.62 5.13
C SER A 76 7.30 -7.71 6.08
N ASN A 77 6.86 -7.69 7.34
CA ASN A 77 7.14 -8.78 8.29
C ASN A 77 6.47 -10.08 7.85
N THR A 78 5.19 -10.05 7.45
CA THR A 78 4.51 -11.25 6.96
C THR A 78 5.15 -11.79 5.69
N ALA A 79 5.55 -10.93 4.75
CA ALA A 79 6.22 -11.36 3.52
C ALA A 79 7.58 -12.04 3.79
N ARG A 80 8.32 -11.62 4.83
CA ARG A 80 9.59 -12.25 5.23
C ARG A 80 9.42 -13.62 5.91
N VAL A 81 8.26 -13.92 6.48
CA VAL A 81 8.03 -15.20 7.16
C VAL A 81 7.65 -16.29 6.15
N PHE A 82 7.03 -15.92 5.03
CA PHE A 82 6.59 -16.84 3.98
C PHE A 82 7.60 -17.07 2.85
N MET A 83 8.71 -16.33 2.83
CA MET A 83 9.76 -16.42 1.81
C MET A 83 11.12 -16.70 2.42
#